data_AF-A0A1M7AK43-F1
#
_entry.id   AF-A0A1M7AK43-F1
#
_cell.length_a   1.000
_cell.length_b   1.000
_cell.length_c   1.000
_cell.angle_alpha   90.00
_cell.angle_beta   90.00
_cell.angle_gamma   90.00
#
_symmetry.space_group_name_H-M   'P 1'
#
loop_
_entity.id
_entity.type
_entity.pdbx_description
1 polymer ?
#
loop_
_entity_poly.entity_id
_entity_poly.type
_entity_poly.pdbx_seq_one_letter_code
_entity_poly.pdbx_strand_id
1 'polypeptide(L)'
;MFKAIKLTAAVALIGISATSVQAADWIDSVKLSQGIIKPAPVEVTASSNGYTAIKTQQTSINFSLHATAKKGKRIAAMRLGSYKGVYYFEYAGDLWHQDYEGRDTGSGSKATVNLDKTINVPTTKINWYVNPVQLCQKNLENQMKKGLHKSEVLAKSWSMDAAAYFELDAVAARKKDAESGKITLKNTTSQRSGAPFTIPVKCNSTLKKAP
;
A
#
# COMPACT_ATOMS: atom_id res chain seq x y z
N MET A 1 -13.11 -37.10 35.18
CA MET A 1 -12.06 -36.10 34.94
C MET A 1 -12.04 -35.78 33.45
N PHE A 2 -12.67 -34.68 33.03
CA PHE A 2 -12.74 -34.30 31.61
C PHE A 2 -11.54 -33.42 31.25
N LYS A 3 -10.66 -33.91 30.38
CA LYS A 3 -9.54 -33.13 29.82
C LYS A 3 -10.08 -32.18 28.75
N ALA A 4 -10.03 -30.88 29.01
CA ALA A 4 -10.27 -29.85 28.02
C ALA A 4 -9.05 -29.72 27.08
N ILE A 5 -9.22 -30.10 25.82
CA ILE A 5 -8.23 -29.83 24.76
C ILE A 5 -8.44 -28.38 24.32
N LYS A 6 -7.49 -27.50 24.69
CA LYS A 6 -7.42 -26.13 24.19
C LYS A 6 -6.97 -26.17 22.73
N LEU A 7 -7.90 -25.90 21.81
CA LEU A 7 -7.62 -25.75 20.39
C LEU A 7 -7.10 -24.32 20.15
N THR A 8 -5.79 -24.16 20.04
CA THR A 8 -5.16 -22.89 19.63
C THR A 8 -5.40 -22.69 18.14
N ALA A 9 -6.28 -21.77 17.77
CA ALA A 9 -6.52 -21.41 16.38
C ALA A 9 -5.30 -20.65 15.82
N ALA A 10 -4.45 -21.34 15.06
CA ALA A 10 -3.42 -20.71 14.26
C ALA A 10 -4.07 -19.96 13.10
N VAL A 11 -3.93 -18.64 13.07
CA VAL A 11 -4.32 -17.80 11.94
C VAL A 11 -3.38 -18.13 10.80
N ALA A 12 -3.91 -18.77 9.75
CA ALA A 12 -3.17 -19.07 8.53
C ALA A 12 -2.71 -17.74 7.89
N LEU A 13 -1.39 -17.53 7.87
CA LEU A 13 -0.75 -16.49 7.06
C LEU A 13 -1.02 -16.85 5.60
N ILE A 14 -1.84 -16.03 4.94
CA ILE A 14 -2.05 -16.11 3.50
C ILE A 14 -0.69 -15.87 2.85
N GLY A 15 -0.09 -16.93 2.30
CA GLY A 15 1.10 -16.84 1.47
C GLY A 15 0.74 -16.07 0.20
N ILE A 16 1.14 -14.80 0.17
CA ILE A 16 0.99 -13.95 -1.02
C ILE A 16 1.99 -14.48 -2.05
N SER A 17 1.48 -15.20 -3.06
CA SER A 17 2.25 -15.55 -4.24
C SER A 17 2.65 -14.26 -4.94
N ALA A 18 3.92 -13.89 -4.83
CA ALA A 18 4.51 -12.85 -5.66
C ALA A 18 4.33 -13.29 -7.13
N THR A 19 3.50 -12.57 -7.88
CA THR A 19 3.41 -12.77 -9.33
C THR A 19 4.78 -12.48 -9.92
N SER A 20 5.44 -13.51 -10.46
CA SER A 20 6.72 -13.37 -11.13
C SER A 20 6.56 -12.49 -12.37
N VAL A 21 6.94 -11.22 -12.25
CA VAL A 21 7.04 -10.29 -13.36
C VAL A 21 8.19 -10.73 -14.27
N GLN A 22 7.90 -10.95 -15.55
CA GLN A 22 8.93 -11.10 -16.58
C GLN A 22 9.86 -9.89 -16.52
N ALA A 23 11.14 -10.14 -16.22
CA ALA A 23 12.16 -9.10 -16.25
C ALA A 23 12.17 -8.50 -17.67
N ALA A 24 11.84 -7.20 -17.77
CA ALA A 24 11.84 -6.55 -19.06
C ALA A 24 13.29 -6.44 -19.55
N ASP A 25 13.50 -6.39 -20.87
CA ASP A 25 14.84 -6.60 -21.46
C ASP A 25 15.95 -5.74 -20.84
N TRP A 26 15.64 -4.56 -20.27
CA TRP A 26 16.61 -3.62 -19.71
C TRP A 26 16.62 -3.49 -18.18
N ILE A 27 15.73 -4.18 -17.48
CA ILE A 27 15.57 -4.09 -16.01
C ILE A 27 15.80 -5.46 -15.40
N ASP A 28 16.69 -5.53 -14.41
CA ASP A 28 16.97 -6.77 -13.69
C ASP A 28 15.98 -7.02 -12.55
N SER A 29 15.57 -5.96 -11.84
CA SER A 29 14.58 -6.10 -10.77
C SER A 29 13.89 -4.79 -10.44
N VAL A 30 12.62 -4.93 -10.02
CA VAL A 30 11.82 -3.88 -9.40
C VAL A 30 11.19 -4.48 -8.15
N LYS A 31 11.34 -3.80 -7.02
CA LYS A 31 10.78 -4.24 -5.73
C LYS A 31 10.14 -3.06 -5.04
N LEU A 32 8.97 -3.32 -4.49
CA LEU A 32 8.20 -2.42 -3.66
C LEU A 32 7.93 -3.14 -2.34
N SER A 33 8.31 -2.53 -1.22
CA SER A 33 7.99 -3.07 0.10
C SER A 33 7.59 -1.99 1.08
N GLN A 34 6.86 -2.41 2.11
CA GLN A 34 6.55 -1.57 3.25
C GLN A 34 7.80 -1.37 4.10
N GLY A 35 8.09 -0.11 4.41
CA GLY A 35 9.12 0.25 5.37
C GLY A 35 8.80 -0.26 6.77
N ILE A 36 9.81 -0.24 7.63
CA ILE A 36 9.74 -0.85 8.97
C ILE A 36 8.76 -0.09 9.89
N ILE A 37 8.62 1.22 9.69
CA ILE A 37 7.76 2.07 10.49
C ILE A 37 6.31 1.89 10.04
N LYS A 38 5.48 1.34 10.94
CA LYS A 38 4.05 1.17 10.71
C LYS A 38 3.34 2.52 10.54
N PRO A 39 2.40 2.64 9.59
CA PRO A 39 1.61 3.85 9.43
C PRO A 39 0.72 4.08 10.65
N ALA A 40 0.37 5.35 10.90
CA ALA A 40 -0.63 5.69 11.91
C ALA A 40 -1.99 5.07 11.53
N PRO A 41 -2.82 4.68 12.52
CA PRO A 41 -4.09 4.04 12.23
C PRO A 41 -5.04 4.94 11.43
N VAL A 42 -5.67 4.37 10.42
CA VAL A 42 -6.82 4.99 9.75
C VAL A 42 -8.03 4.86 10.67
N GLU A 43 -8.54 5.99 11.12
CA GLU A 43 -9.68 6.06 12.03
C GLU A 43 -10.99 6.00 11.26
N VAL A 44 -11.90 5.16 11.75
CA VAL A 44 -13.28 5.04 11.26
C VAL A 44 -14.22 5.51 12.35
N THR A 45 -15.14 6.39 11.99
CA THR A 45 -16.18 6.91 12.88
C THR A 45 -17.34 5.94 13.00
N ALA A 46 -17.96 5.93 14.17
CA ALA A 46 -19.14 5.16 14.46
C ALA A 46 -20.32 6.06 14.83
N SER A 47 -21.52 5.57 14.56
CA SER A 47 -22.82 6.08 15.03
C SER A 47 -23.56 4.97 15.77
N SER A 48 -24.70 5.27 16.41
CA SER A 48 -25.57 4.25 17.01
C SER A 48 -25.96 3.12 16.04
N ASN A 49 -25.92 3.39 14.73
CA ASN A 49 -26.28 2.45 13.68
C ASN A 49 -25.10 1.59 13.18
N GLY A 50 -23.85 1.91 13.53
CA GLY A 50 -22.66 1.21 13.07
C GLY A 50 -21.55 2.15 12.62
N TYR A 51 -20.56 1.61 11.89
CA TYR A 51 -19.45 2.39 11.35
C TYR A 51 -19.85 3.09 10.06
N THR A 52 -19.49 4.38 9.91
CA THR A 52 -20.11 5.25 8.88
C THR A 52 -19.11 5.83 7.91
N ALA A 53 -17.98 6.38 8.39
CA ALA A 53 -17.03 7.07 7.52
C ALA A 53 -15.59 6.96 8.02
N ILE A 54 -14.65 7.00 7.08
CA ILE A 54 -13.23 7.20 7.38
C ILE A 54 -13.04 8.65 7.82
N LYS A 55 -12.52 8.86 9.03
CA LYS A 55 -12.18 10.18 9.60
C LYS A 55 -10.80 10.64 9.17
N THR A 56 -9.85 9.71 9.05
CA THR A 56 -8.48 10.00 8.62
C THR A 56 -8.46 10.39 7.15
N GLN A 57 -8.08 11.63 6.82
CA GLN A 57 -8.07 12.11 5.42
C GLN A 57 -6.85 11.60 4.64
N GLN A 58 -5.70 11.47 5.29
CA GLN A 58 -4.46 10.98 4.71
C GLN A 58 -3.74 10.08 5.70
N THR A 59 -2.98 9.12 5.21
CA THR A 59 -2.13 8.25 6.03
C THR A 59 -0.69 8.29 5.52
N SER A 60 0.26 8.42 6.45
CA SER A 60 1.69 8.44 6.15
C SER A 60 2.21 7.00 6.07
N ILE A 61 2.59 6.56 4.88
CA ILE A 61 3.10 5.21 4.63
C ILE A 61 4.59 5.30 4.28
N ASN A 62 5.39 4.42 4.87
CA ASN A 62 6.80 4.29 4.54
C ASN A 62 6.96 3.26 3.44
N PHE A 63 7.57 3.67 2.34
CA PHE A 63 7.83 2.85 1.18
C PHE A 63 9.34 2.66 1.02
N SER A 64 9.75 1.43 0.72
CA SER A 64 11.07 1.13 0.19
C SER A 64 10.92 0.75 -1.28
N LEU A 65 11.48 1.59 -2.15
CA LEU A 65 11.41 1.47 -3.60
C LEU A 65 12.79 1.06 -4.09
N HIS A 66 12.87 -0.03 -4.84
CA HIS A 66 14.12 -0.51 -5.42
C HIS A 66 13.94 -0.81 -6.90
N ALA A 67 14.84 -0.31 -7.73
CA ALA A 67 14.95 -0.70 -9.13
C ALA A 67 16.40 -0.85 -9.56
N THR A 68 16.70 -1.89 -10.35
CA THR A 68 18.04 -2.12 -10.94
C THR A 68 17.91 -2.35 -12.43
N ALA A 69 18.64 -1.55 -13.21
CA ALA A 69 18.78 -1.69 -14.65
C ALA A 69 19.98 -2.57 -15.00
N LYS A 70 19.90 -3.23 -16.17
CA LYS A 70 21.00 -4.03 -16.74
C LYS A 70 22.22 -3.18 -17.10
N LYS A 71 23.35 -3.85 -17.36
CA LYS A 71 24.59 -3.22 -17.82
C LYS A 71 24.35 -2.30 -19.03
N GLY A 72 24.88 -1.08 -18.95
CA GLY A 72 24.73 -0.05 -19.99
C GLY A 72 23.38 0.68 -20.00
N LYS A 73 22.47 0.33 -19.09
CA LYS A 73 21.17 0.97 -18.87
C LYS A 73 21.15 1.68 -17.51
N ARG A 74 20.18 2.56 -17.32
CA ARG A 74 20.03 3.40 -16.14
C ARG A 74 18.56 3.53 -15.79
N ILE A 75 18.24 3.53 -14.50
CA ILE A 75 16.91 3.87 -14.04
C ILE A 75 16.76 5.38 -14.22
N ALA A 76 15.83 5.77 -15.07
CA ALA A 76 15.62 7.17 -15.44
C ALA A 76 14.44 7.78 -14.69
N ALA A 77 13.37 7.02 -14.51
CA ALA A 77 12.18 7.44 -13.78
C ALA A 77 11.53 6.25 -13.06
N MET A 78 10.71 6.55 -12.06
CA MET A 78 9.86 5.58 -11.37
C MET A 78 8.52 6.24 -11.05
N ARG A 79 7.43 5.48 -11.01
CA ARG A 79 6.11 5.94 -10.55
C ARG A 79 5.57 4.97 -9.51
N LEU A 80 5.25 5.46 -8.33
CA LEU A 80 4.50 4.72 -7.32
C LEU A 80 3.02 5.09 -7.42
N GLY A 81 2.11 4.14 -7.39
CA GLY A 81 0.67 4.41 -7.41
C GLY A 81 -0.12 3.46 -6.51
N SER A 82 -1.32 3.90 -6.08
CA SER A 82 -2.28 3.06 -5.36
C SER A 82 -3.35 2.53 -6.30
N TYR A 83 -2.92 1.84 -7.36
CA TYR A 83 -3.77 1.20 -8.36
C TYR A 83 -2.97 0.12 -9.10
N LYS A 84 -3.66 -0.79 -9.80
CA LYS A 84 -3.02 -1.74 -10.72
C LYS A 84 -2.84 -1.07 -12.07
N GLY A 85 -1.76 -1.37 -12.79
CA GLY A 85 -1.55 -0.73 -14.08
C GLY A 85 -0.81 0.59 -13.98
N VAL A 86 0.06 0.76 -12.98
CA VAL A 86 0.87 1.97 -12.85
C VAL A 86 1.87 2.00 -13.98
N TYR A 87 1.75 2.96 -14.89
CA TYR A 87 2.74 3.22 -15.93
C TYR A 87 3.15 4.68 -15.86
N TYR A 88 4.46 4.94 -15.86
CA TYR A 88 5.01 6.30 -15.76
C TYR A 88 4.61 7.20 -16.94
N PHE A 89 4.57 6.66 -18.17
CA PHE A 89 4.22 7.44 -19.35
C PHE A 89 2.72 7.58 -19.62
N GLU A 90 1.87 6.84 -18.90
CA GLU A 90 0.43 6.88 -19.12
C GLU A 90 -0.25 7.91 -18.22
N TYR A 91 -1.37 8.46 -18.68
CA TYR A 91 -2.18 9.36 -17.87
C TYR A 91 -2.91 8.56 -16.78
N ALA A 92 -2.71 8.92 -15.51
CA ALA A 92 -3.30 8.23 -14.38
C ALA A 92 -4.73 8.67 -14.04
N GLY A 93 -5.27 9.69 -14.73
CA GLY A 93 -6.57 10.24 -14.38
C GLY A 93 -6.59 10.76 -12.95
N ASP A 94 -7.64 10.37 -12.24
CA ASP A 94 -7.90 10.76 -10.85
C ASP A 94 -7.25 9.80 -9.83
N LEU A 95 -6.45 8.84 -10.29
CA LEU A 95 -5.78 7.86 -9.43
C LEU A 95 -4.54 8.47 -8.77
N TRP A 96 -4.32 8.13 -7.51
CA TRP A 96 -3.16 8.64 -6.79
C TRP A 96 -1.87 7.95 -7.24
N HIS A 97 -0.88 8.78 -7.58
CA HIS A 97 0.49 8.38 -7.87
C HIS A 97 1.48 9.45 -7.42
N GLN A 98 2.75 9.05 -7.36
CA GLN A 98 3.89 9.93 -7.16
C GLN A 98 5.03 9.51 -8.08
N ASP A 99 5.56 10.49 -8.81
CA ASP A 99 6.67 10.31 -9.74
C ASP A 99 8.01 10.61 -9.09
N TYR A 100 9.03 9.86 -9.52
CA TYR A 100 10.41 10.02 -9.13
C TYR A 100 11.27 10.08 -10.39
N GLU A 101 11.95 11.20 -10.58
CA GLU A 101 12.82 11.46 -11.72
C GLU A 101 13.93 12.43 -11.33
N GLY A 102 14.84 12.71 -12.26
CA GLY A 102 15.94 13.63 -12.01
C GLY A 102 16.72 13.22 -10.76
N ARG A 103 16.83 14.11 -9.77
CA ARG A 103 17.65 13.85 -8.57
C ARG A 103 17.24 12.60 -7.79
N ASP A 104 15.95 12.25 -7.73
CA ASP A 104 15.50 11.04 -7.03
C ASP A 104 16.09 9.77 -7.67
N THR A 105 16.23 9.74 -9.00
CA THR A 105 16.84 8.63 -9.74
C THR A 105 18.34 8.84 -10.02
N GLY A 106 18.97 9.83 -9.38
CA GLY A 106 20.38 10.17 -9.58
C GLY A 106 20.67 10.81 -10.94
N SER A 107 19.70 11.55 -11.47
CA SER A 107 19.72 12.26 -12.77
C SER A 107 20.11 11.33 -13.92
N GLY A 108 19.58 10.11 -13.91
CA GLY A 108 19.87 9.09 -14.93
C GLY A 108 21.28 8.50 -14.89
N SER A 109 22.11 8.84 -13.90
CA SER A 109 23.47 8.29 -13.77
C SER A 109 23.51 6.91 -13.08
N LYS A 110 22.46 6.55 -12.35
CA LYS A 110 22.41 5.34 -11.51
C LYS A 110 21.83 4.13 -12.24
N ALA A 111 22.53 3.00 -12.15
CA ALA A 111 21.99 1.71 -12.58
C ALA A 111 21.04 1.12 -11.55
N THR A 112 21.27 1.38 -10.26
CA THR A 112 20.40 0.97 -9.15
C THR A 112 19.92 2.18 -8.38
N VAL A 113 18.61 2.24 -8.13
CA VAL A 113 17.95 3.29 -7.36
C VAL A 113 17.25 2.62 -6.18
N ASN A 114 17.57 3.11 -4.97
CA ASN A 114 16.94 2.74 -3.71
C ASN A 114 16.41 4.01 -3.07
N LEU A 115 15.12 4.05 -2.77
CA LEU A 115 14.45 5.18 -2.15
C LEU A 115 13.62 4.69 -0.97
N ASP A 116 13.93 5.19 0.21
CA ASP A 116 13.06 5.09 1.37
C ASP A 116 12.32 6.42 1.54
N LYS A 117 11.00 6.41 1.40
CA LYS A 117 10.17 7.63 1.42
C LYS A 117 8.97 7.43 2.33
N THR A 118 8.72 8.41 3.20
CA THR A 118 7.44 8.56 3.88
C THR A 118 6.52 9.42 3.02
N ILE A 119 5.37 8.89 2.66
CA ILE A 119 4.44 9.55 1.74
C ILE A 119 3.06 9.63 2.37
N ASN A 120 2.46 10.81 2.30
CA ASN A 120 1.07 11.01 2.72
C ASN A 120 0.13 10.67 1.57
N VAL A 121 -0.63 9.59 1.74
CA VAL A 121 -1.58 9.11 0.73
C VAL A 121 -3.00 9.47 1.18
N PRO A 122 -3.80 10.19 0.37
CA PRO A 122 -5.21 10.40 0.67
C PRO A 122 -5.95 9.08 0.80
N THR A 123 -6.62 8.86 1.93
CA THR A 123 -7.29 7.57 2.23
C THR A 123 -8.41 7.24 1.24
N THR A 124 -9.01 8.27 0.63
CA THR A 124 -10.00 8.18 -0.44
C THR A 124 -9.43 7.70 -1.78
N LYS A 125 -8.12 7.83 -1.98
CA LYS A 125 -7.42 7.42 -3.20
C LYS A 125 -6.64 6.11 -3.03
N ILE A 126 -6.68 5.51 -1.84
CA ILE A 126 -6.05 4.20 -1.59
C ILE A 126 -6.93 3.10 -2.18
N ASN A 127 -6.33 2.22 -2.97
CA ASN A 127 -6.99 1.00 -3.45
C ASN A 127 -7.01 -0.07 -2.36
N TRP A 128 -8.07 -0.07 -1.55
CA TRP A 128 -8.29 -1.03 -0.47
C TRP A 128 -8.78 -2.37 -1.01
N TYR A 129 -8.24 -3.48 -0.49
CA TYR A 129 -8.84 -4.81 -0.74
C TYR A 129 -10.21 -4.94 -0.06
N VAL A 130 -10.33 -4.41 1.15
CA VAL A 130 -11.59 -4.22 1.88
C VAL A 130 -11.55 -2.82 2.48
N ASN A 131 -12.55 -2.00 2.16
CA ASN A 131 -12.61 -0.63 2.67
C ASN A 131 -12.64 -0.63 4.23
N PRO A 132 -11.90 0.27 4.91
CA PRO A 132 -11.88 0.34 6.37
C PRO A 132 -13.25 0.39 7.06
N VAL A 133 -14.24 1.08 6.46
CA VAL A 133 -15.61 1.13 7.00
C VAL A 133 -16.26 -0.26 6.96
N GLN A 134 -16.16 -0.94 5.81
CA GLN A 134 -16.68 -2.29 5.63
C GLN A 134 -15.97 -3.29 6.56
N LEU A 135 -14.67 -3.12 6.77
CA LEU A 135 -13.90 -3.95 7.69
C LEU A 135 -14.40 -3.79 9.12
N CYS A 136 -14.61 -2.55 9.59
CA CYS A 136 -15.17 -2.27 10.91
C CYS A 136 -16.60 -2.80 11.05
N GLN A 137 -17.42 -2.67 10.01
CA GLN A 137 -18.78 -3.21 9.98
C GLN A 137 -18.80 -4.75 10.07
N LYS A 138 -17.92 -5.43 9.35
CA LYS A 138 -17.76 -6.88 9.44
C LYS A 138 -17.33 -7.32 10.83
N ASN A 139 -16.46 -6.54 11.49
CA ASN A 139 -16.13 -6.80 12.90
C ASN A 139 -17.35 -6.62 13.82
N LEU A 140 -18.16 -5.57 13.65
CA LEU A 140 -19.40 -5.39 14.40
C LEU A 140 -20.30 -6.62 14.30
N GLU A 141 -20.57 -7.08 13.08
CA GLU A 141 -21.38 -8.28 12.82
C GLU A 141 -20.77 -9.53 13.46
N ASN A 142 -19.44 -9.71 13.37
CA ASN A 142 -18.75 -10.84 13.96
C ASN A 142 -18.84 -10.84 15.49
N GLN A 143 -18.76 -9.68 16.14
CA GLN A 143 -18.92 -9.57 17.59
C GLN A 143 -20.37 -9.82 18.03
N MET A 144 -21.34 -9.35 17.24
CA MET A 144 -22.75 -9.65 17.49
C MET A 144 -23.07 -11.15 17.34
N LYS A 145 -22.48 -11.82 16.36
CA LYS A 145 -22.56 -13.29 16.22
C LYS A 145 -21.94 -14.04 17.40
N LYS A 146 -21.04 -13.41 18.16
CA LYS A 146 -20.47 -13.95 19.41
C LYS A 146 -21.31 -13.63 20.64
N GLY A 147 -22.48 -13.01 20.47
CA GLY A 147 -23.44 -12.74 21.54
C GLY A 147 -23.34 -11.35 22.17
N LEU A 148 -22.45 -10.47 21.70
CA LEU A 148 -22.40 -9.09 22.19
C LEU A 148 -23.53 -8.25 21.60
N HIS A 149 -24.16 -7.40 22.41
CA HIS A 149 -25.12 -6.43 21.90
C HIS A 149 -24.41 -5.33 21.10
N LYS A 150 -25.09 -4.79 20.09
CA LYS A 150 -24.56 -3.74 19.21
C LYS A 150 -23.99 -2.55 19.98
N SER A 151 -24.70 -2.10 21.02
CA SER A 151 -24.28 -0.99 21.89
C SER A 151 -22.96 -1.28 22.62
N GLU A 152 -22.76 -2.52 23.11
CA GLU A 152 -21.54 -2.93 23.79
C GLU A 152 -20.33 -2.94 22.85
N VAL A 153 -20.54 -3.39 21.61
CA VAL A 153 -19.50 -3.40 20.59
C VAL A 153 -19.11 -1.97 20.21
N LEU A 154 -20.10 -1.09 20.02
CA LEU A 154 -19.91 0.31 19.65
C LEU A 154 -19.45 1.21 20.81
N ALA A 155 -19.51 0.73 22.05
CA ALA A 155 -18.95 1.41 23.22
C ALA A 155 -17.42 1.28 23.32
N LYS A 156 -16.82 0.36 22.56
CA LYS A 156 -15.38 0.06 22.58
C LYS A 156 -14.73 0.40 21.25
N SER A 157 -13.46 0.78 21.30
CA SER A 157 -12.64 0.91 20.09
C SER A 157 -12.04 -0.45 19.74
N TRP A 158 -11.93 -0.73 18.44
CA TRP A 158 -11.32 -1.96 17.93
C TRP A 158 -10.17 -1.62 17.00
N SER A 159 -9.05 -2.32 17.16
CA SER A 159 -7.89 -2.22 16.28
C SER A 159 -7.85 -3.42 15.35
N MET A 160 -7.63 -3.17 14.07
CA MET A 160 -7.57 -4.19 13.02
C MET A 160 -6.56 -3.77 11.95
N ASP A 161 -6.31 -4.66 11.01
CA ASP A 161 -5.40 -4.42 9.90
C ASP A 161 -6.16 -4.52 8.58
N ALA A 162 -6.05 -3.48 7.74
CA ALA A 162 -6.57 -3.47 6.39
C ALA A 162 -5.43 -3.63 5.37
N ALA A 163 -5.70 -4.33 4.27
CA ALA A 163 -4.76 -4.42 3.16
C ALA A 163 -5.07 -3.36 2.10
N ALA A 164 -4.04 -2.66 1.66
CA ALA A 164 -4.08 -1.66 0.59
C ALA A 164 -3.09 -2.03 -0.53
N TYR A 165 -3.46 -1.85 -1.78
CA TYR A 165 -2.59 -2.18 -2.91
C TYR A 165 -1.77 -0.97 -3.37
N PHE A 166 -0.49 -1.21 -3.64
CA PHE A 166 0.40 -0.26 -4.29
C PHE A 166 1.23 -0.97 -5.36
N GLU A 167 1.58 -0.24 -6.41
CA GLU A 167 2.41 -0.72 -7.51
C GLU A 167 3.45 0.34 -7.87
N LEU A 168 4.67 -0.13 -8.14
CA LEU A 168 5.81 0.67 -8.55
C LEU A 168 6.13 0.32 -9.99
N ASP A 169 6.15 1.32 -10.87
CA ASP A 169 6.74 1.25 -12.19
C ASP A 169 8.15 1.81 -12.16
N ALA A 170 9.10 1.14 -12.80
CA ALA A 170 10.45 1.63 -13.01
C ALA A 170 10.75 1.68 -14.50
N VAL A 171 11.32 2.79 -14.95
CA VAL A 171 11.65 3.07 -16.34
C VAL A 171 13.17 3.06 -16.49
N ALA A 172 13.67 2.19 -17.35
CA ALA A 172 15.08 2.17 -17.74
C ALA A 172 15.28 2.75 -19.14
N ALA A 173 16.37 3.49 -19.30
CA ALA A 173 16.82 3.99 -20.59
C ALA A 173 18.31 3.64 -20.81
N ARG A 174 18.81 3.89 -22.03
CA ARG A 174 20.25 3.85 -22.28
C ARG A 174 20.93 4.97 -21.50
N LYS A 175 22.17 4.76 -21.05
CA LYS A 175 22.92 5.73 -20.22
C LYS A 175 22.86 7.17 -20.75
N LYS A 176 23.18 7.39 -22.03
CA LYS A 176 23.12 8.71 -22.69
C LYS A 176 21.74 9.36 -22.59
N ASP A 177 20.68 8.59 -22.83
CA ASP A 177 19.31 9.10 -22.86
C ASP A 177 18.83 9.42 -21.43
N ALA A 178 19.18 8.58 -20.46
CA ALA A 178 18.91 8.81 -19.05
C ALA A 178 19.62 10.07 -18.52
N GLU A 179 20.93 10.20 -18.76
CA GLU A 179 21.74 11.33 -18.29
C GLU A 179 21.35 12.66 -18.94
N SER A 180 20.88 12.62 -20.19
CA SER A 180 20.36 13.82 -20.88
C SER A 180 18.90 14.15 -20.54
N GLY A 181 18.20 13.27 -19.80
CA GLY A 181 16.78 13.42 -19.47
C GLY A 181 15.83 13.23 -20.66
N LYS A 182 16.32 12.83 -21.84
CA LYS A 182 15.53 12.68 -23.08
C LYS A 182 14.86 11.31 -23.14
N ILE A 183 14.05 10.97 -22.13
CA ILE A 183 13.34 9.70 -22.03
C ILE A 183 11.92 9.80 -22.59
N THR A 184 11.49 8.77 -23.31
CA THR A 184 10.16 8.65 -23.93
C THR A 184 9.74 7.19 -23.92
N LEU A 185 8.47 6.91 -24.17
CA LEU A 185 7.97 5.54 -24.31
C LEU A 185 8.74 4.72 -25.38
N LYS A 186 9.27 5.36 -26.42
CA LYS A 186 9.94 4.69 -27.55
C LYS A 186 11.39 4.27 -27.26
N ASN A 187 12.08 4.97 -26.37
CA ASN A 187 13.50 4.73 -26.08
C ASN A 187 13.74 4.26 -24.64
N THR A 188 12.70 3.70 -24.02
CA THR A 188 12.73 3.18 -22.67
C THR A 188 12.09 1.80 -22.59
N THR A 189 12.28 1.14 -21.47
CA THR A 189 11.56 -0.07 -21.08
C THR A 189 11.09 0.11 -19.67
N SER A 190 9.87 -0.35 -19.38
CA SER A 190 9.29 -0.28 -18.05
C SER A 190 9.12 -1.69 -17.46
N GLN A 191 9.19 -1.77 -16.14
CA GLN A 191 8.88 -2.98 -15.38
C GLN A 191 8.22 -2.59 -14.07
N ARG A 192 7.24 -3.38 -13.65
CA ARG A 192 6.42 -3.08 -12.47
C ARG A 192 6.60 -4.09 -11.37
N SER A 193 6.27 -3.68 -10.16
CA SER A 193 6.15 -4.56 -9.00
C SER A 193 5.08 -4.02 -8.08
N GLY A 194 4.06 -4.84 -7.81
CA GLY A 194 2.96 -4.49 -6.92
C GLY A 194 2.89 -5.40 -5.71
N ALA A 195 2.48 -4.84 -4.58
CA ALA A 195 2.36 -5.55 -3.31
C ALA A 195 1.20 -5.00 -2.47
N PRO A 196 0.56 -5.85 -1.65
CA PRO A 196 -0.31 -5.39 -0.59
C PRO A 196 0.51 -4.82 0.57
N PHE A 197 0.00 -3.76 1.17
CA PHE A 197 0.52 -3.10 2.36
C PHE A 197 -0.50 -3.21 3.49
N THR A 198 -0.02 -3.46 4.69
CA THR A 198 -0.86 -3.55 5.87
C THR A 198 -0.94 -2.18 6.55
N ILE A 199 -2.14 -1.64 6.62
CA ILE A 199 -2.44 -0.36 7.24
C ILE A 199 -3.35 -0.60 8.46
N PRO A 200 -2.93 -0.21 9.67
CA PRO A 200 -3.76 -0.31 10.85
C PRO A 200 -5.03 0.51 10.69
N VAL A 201 -6.15 -0.03 11.17
CA VAL A 201 -7.46 0.61 11.20
C VAL A 201 -7.93 0.63 12.65
N LYS A 202 -8.42 1.79 13.07
CA LYS A 202 -9.08 1.96 14.37
C LYS A 202 -10.56 2.24 14.16
N CYS A 203 -11.39 1.29 14.53
CA CYS A 203 -12.83 1.44 14.60
C CYS A 203 -13.16 2.17 15.90
N ASN A 204 -13.47 3.47 15.83
CA ASN A 204 -13.69 4.28 17.02
C ASN A 204 -15.04 3.96 17.69
N SER A 205 -15.11 4.16 19.02
CA SER A 205 -16.37 4.06 19.74
C SER A 205 -17.30 5.26 19.45
N THR A 206 -18.60 5.02 19.62
CA THR A 206 -19.67 6.04 19.54
C THR A 206 -19.80 6.83 20.83
N LEU A 207 -19.53 6.18 21.97
CA LEU A 207 -19.67 6.76 23.29
C LEU A 207 -18.30 7.32 23.70
N LYS A 208 -18.21 8.65 23.86
CA LYS A 208 -17.17 9.23 24.72
C LYS A 208 -17.41 8.62 26.10
N LYS A 209 -16.38 7.97 26.67
CA LYS A 209 -16.38 7.63 28.09
C LYS A 209 -16.63 8.96 28.81
N ALA A 210 -17.74 9.07 29.54
CA ALA A 210 -17.95 10.23 30.41
C ALA A 210 -16.75 10.31 31.36
N PRO A 211 -16.20 11.51 31.60
CA PRO A 211 -15.07 11.71 32.50
C PRO A 211 -15.38 11.19 33.91
#